data_AF-A0A0Q8L735-F1
#
_entry.id   AF-A0A0Q8L735-F1
#
_cell.length_a   1.000
_cell.length_b   1.000
_cell.length_c   1.000
_cell.angle_alpha   90.00
_cell.angle_beta   90.00
_cell.angle_gamma   90.00
#
_symmetry.space_group_name_H-M   'P 1'
#
loop_
_entity.id
_entity.type
_entity.pdbx_description
1 polymer ?
#
loop_
_entity_poly.entity_id
_entity_poly.type
_entity_poly.pdbx_seq_one_letter_code
_entity_poly.pdbx_strand_id
1 'polypeptide(L)'
;MNPDTNALPVVDERMVDILLLEMLHVDGGFRTWFCSLIDPGSGTSVSLVSARHSVFETSSGETDIEIVCAHDGATVGYLIENKIYAPFMPRQLERYRMRGEEGRLSGKWASFRVVLVAPQTYLSGLRQEERQFLDIEVPYETVLDWFEQARRPDLVFKRHMLVKAIASGRKGYVKQADSAMTEFWRSYWLHLKSPGSAIVMAEPPEKGRDSSWIDFMVPWKAPKCKLYHKFRKGTVELVIECRDSGRAEALLAPMLNKDMEFAATKSTAAVCIAVPVIDHHMAFSLLAESVNYAVAQLERLQDLAVSPEFKVAVSNLGRFRNSPTLMQEPPGRNDKHLKA
;
A
#
# COMPACT_ATOMS: atom_id res chain seq x y z
N MET A 1 -10.88 -26.97 -25.62
CA MET A 1 -9.86 -25.92 -25.51
C MET A 1 -8.79 -26.47 -24.58
N ASN A 2 -7.52 -26.53 -24.99
CA ASN A 2 -6.46 -27.06 -24.13
C ASN A 2 -6.19 -26.05 -23.01
N PRO A 3 -6.47 -26.35 -21.72
CA PRO A 3 -6.29 -25.39 -20.63
C PRO A 3 -4.81 -25.03 -20.38
N ASP A 4 -3.87 -25.76 -21.00
CA ASP A 4 -2.43 -25.58 -20.86
C ASP A 4 -1.80 -24.53 -21.78
N THR A 5 -2.56 -23.95 -22.72
CA THR A 5 -2.11 -22.74 -23.44
C THR A 5 -2.32 -21.50 -22.55
N ASN A 6 -1.40 -21.37 -21.59
CA ASN A 6 -1.09 -20.23 -20.72
C ASN A 6 -2.09 -19.04 -20.76
N ALA A 7 -3.26 -19.19 -20.15
CA ALA A 7 -4.29 -18.14 -20.20
C ALA A 7 -3.98 -16.92 -19.29
N LEU A 8 -3.26 -17.13 -18.18
CA LEU A 8 -2.82 -16.06 -17.26
C LEU A 8 -1.46 -16.42 -16.65
N PRO A 9 -0.34 -15.72 -16.95
CA PRO A 9 0.97 -16.08 -16.40
C PRO A 9 1.06 -15.83 -14.88
N VAL A 10 0.31 -14.85 -14.36
CA VAL A 10 0.26 -14.47 -12.95
C VAL A 10 -1.19 -14.17 -12.58
N VAL A 11 -1.57 -14.48 -11.33
CA VAL A 11 -2.82 -14.06 -10.71
C VAL A 11 -2.45 -13.26 -9.45
N ASP A 12 -3.00 -12.06 -9.34
CA ASP A 12 -2.87 -11.17 -8.18
C ASP A 12 -4.18 -11.09 -7.39
N GLU A 13 -4.15 -10.48 -6.20
CA GLU A 13 -5.32 -10.32 -5.32
C GLU A 13 -6.49 -9.64 -6.05
N ARG A 14 -6.23 -8.56 -6.81
CA ARG A 14 -7.28 -7.81 -7.53
C ARG A 14 -8.03 -8.67 -8.55
N MET A 15 -7.33 -9.56 -9.24
CA MET A 15 -8.00 -10.50 -10.15
C MET A 15 -8.99 -11.42 -9.42
N VAL A 16 -8.66 -11.85 -8.21
CA VAL A 16 -9.56 -12.64 -7.35
C VAL A 16 -10.71 -11.77 -6.82
N ASP A 17 -10.44 -10.51 -6.48
CA ASP A 17 -11.48 -9.58 -6.02
C ASP A 17 -12.58 -9.39 -7.06
N ILE A 18 -12.17 -9.11 -8.30
CA ILE A 18 -13.09 -8.95 -9.43
C ILE A 18 -13.83 -10.26 -9.74
N LEU A 19 -13.15 -11.40 -9.65
CA LEU A 19 -13.80 -12.71 -9.83
C LEU A 19 -14.90 -12.95 -8.80
N LEU A 20 -14.65 -12.66 -7.52
CA LEU A 20 -15.64 -12.81 -6.46
C LEU A 20 -16.81 -11.85 -6.66
N LEU A 21 -16.51 -10.58 -6.98
CA LEU A 21 -17.53 -9.57 -7.26
C LEU A 21 -18.39 -9.91 -8.45
N GLU A 22 -17.81 -10.38 -9.56
CA GLU A 22 -18.55 -10.85 -10.72
C GLU A 22 -19.52 -11.95 -10.29
N MET A 23 -19.02 -12.99 -9.60
CA MET A 23 -19.86 -14.11 -9.18
C MET A 23 -20.99 -13.70 -8.23
N LEU A 24 -20.75 -12.77 -7.31
CA LEU A 24 -21.77 -12.23 -6.40
C LEU A 24 -22.90 -11.49 -7.15
N HIS A 25 -22.57 -10.80 -8.24
CA HIS A 25 -23.56 -10.07 -9.03
C HIS A 25 -24.31 -10.97 -10.02
N VAL A 26 -23.59 -11.82 -10.76
CA VAL A 26 -24.15 -12.52 -11.93
C VAL A 26 -24.75 -13.87 -11.60
N ASP A 27 -24.32 -14.52 -10.52
CA ASP A 27 -24.68 -15.89 -10.22
C ASP A 27 -25.45 -15.99 -8.89
N GLY A 28 -26.77 -16.17 -9.01
CA GLY A 28 -27.65 -16.28 -7.85
C GLY A 28 -27.33 -17.49 -6.95
N GLY A 29 -26.89 -18.61 -7.55
CA GLY A 29 -26.52 -19.81 -6.80
C GLY A 29 -25.23 -19.59 -6.00
N PHE A 30 -24.22 -18.97 -6.63
CA PHE A 30 -22.99 -18.59 -5.94
C PHE A 30 -23.28 -17.60 -4.82
N ARG A 31 -24.07 -16.55 -5.11
CA ARG A 31 -24.41 -15.52 -4.14
C ARG A 31 -25.10 -16.10 -2.91
N THR A 32 -26.13 -16.93 -3.07
CA THR A 32 -26.82 -17.58 -1.94
C THR A 32 -25.85 -18.45 -1.14
N TRP A 33 -25.04 -19.26 -1.82
CA TRP A 33 -24.03 -20.09 -1.17
C TRP A 33 -22.99 -19.26 -0.40
N PHE A 34 -22.38 -18.26 -1.02
CA PHE A 34 -21.34 -17.44 -0.41
C PHE A 34 -21.88 -16.64 0.77
N CYS A 35 -23.06 -16.04 0.65
CA CYS A 35 -23.73 -15.37 1.76
C CYS A 35 -24.00 -16.32 2.93
N SER A 36 -24.43 -17.56 2.67
CA SER A 36 -24.63 -18.56 3.73
C SER A 36 -23.32 -18.99 4.42
N LEU A 37 -22.19 -18.91 3.70
CA LEU A 37 -20.88 -19.24 4.23
C LEU A 37 -20.38 -18.16 5.19
N ILE A 38 -20.60 -16.89 4.85
CA ILE A 38 -20.19 -15.75 5.69
C ILE A 38 -21.27 -15.32 6.69
N ASP A 39 -22.46 -15.89 6.61
CA ASP A 39 -23.53 -15.69 7.61
C ASP A 39 -24.30 -16.98 7.90
N PRO A 40 -23.68 -17.95 8.58
CA PRO A 40 -24.28 -19.25 8.83
C PRO A 40 -25.51 -19.22 9.77
N GLY A 41 -25.84 -18.07 10.37
CA GLY A 41 -26.97 -17.89 11.29
C GLY A 41 -28.21 -17.22 10.71
N SER A 42 -28.13 -16.67 9.49
CA SER A 42 -29.17 -15.81 8.89
C SER A 42 -30.19 -16.56 8.02
N GLY A 43 -30.33 -17.89 8.16
CA GLY A 43 -31.29 -18.68 7.38
C GLY A 43 -31.18 -18.50 5.85
N THR A 44 -32.26 -18.80 5.13
CA THR A 44 -32.33 -18.81 3.65
C THR A 44 -32.70 -17.47 3.00
N SER A 45 -32.95 -16.42 3.80
CA SER A 45 -33.50 -15.13 3.34
C SER A 45 -32.46 -14.01 3.26
N VAL A 46 -31.19 -14.33 2.99
CA VAL A 46 -30.15 -13.32 2.79
C VAL A 46 -30.28 -12.68 1.41
N SER A 47 -30.58 -11.38 1.38
CA SER A 47 -30.59 -10.59 0.16
C SER A 47 -29.33 -9.73 0.05
N LEU A 48 -28.61 -9.83 -1.07
CA LEU A 48 -27.48 -8.93 -1.35
C LEU A 48 -28.02 -7.55 -1.68
N VAL A 49 -27.69 -6.55 -0.86
CA VAL A 49 -28.05 -5.14 -1.08
C VAL A 49 -27.01 -4.46 -1.95
N SER A 50 -25.72 -4.70 -1.68
CA SER A 50 -24.62 -4.18 -2.48
C SER A 50 -23.36 -5.03 -2.36
N ALA A 51 -22.54 -5.03 -3.41
CA ALA A 51 -21.18 -5.55 -3.37
C ALA A 51 -20.27 -4.55 -4.12
N ARG A 52 -19.21 -4.09 -3.48
CA ARG A 52 -18.33 -3.02 -3.98
C ARG A 52 -16.87 -3.41 -3.86
N HIS A 53 -16.06 -2.89 -4.76
CA HIS A 53 -14.61 -3.05 -4.79
C HIS A 53 -13.92 -1.80 -4.23
N SER A 54 -12.80 -1.96 -3.53
CA SER A 54 -11.81 -0.90 -3.26
C SER A 54 -12.45 0.37 -2.68
N VAL A 55 -13.11 0.23 -1.52
CA VAL A 55 -13.92 1.30 -0.92
C VAL A 55 -13.09 2.15 0.06
N PHE A 56 -12.96 3.45 -0.23
CA PHE A 56 -12.14 4.43 0.53
C PHE A 56 -12.94 5.54 1.22
N GLU A 57 -14.25 5.33 1.47
CA GLU A 57 -15.16 6.40 1.92
C GLU A 57 -14.76 7.07 3.26
N THR A 58 -13.79 6.54 4.00
CA THR A 58 -13.33 7.09 5.28
C THR A 58 -11.81 7.19 5.35
N SER A 59 -11.28 8.01 6.26
CA SER A 59 -9.84 8.16 6.53
C SER A 59 -9.20 6.90 7.13
N SER A 60 -9.98 5.86 7.39
CA SER A 60 -9.60 4.63 8.07
C SER A 60 -9.04 3.53 7.15
N GLY A 61 -8.90 3.79 5.84
CA GLY A 61 -8.24 2.91 4.88
C GLY A 61 -9.19 2.25 3.87
N GLU A 62 -8.62 1.40 3.01
CA GLU A 62 -9.32 0.66 1.95
C GLU A 62 -9.93 -0.65 2.47
N THR A 63 -11.07 -1.02 1.90
CA THR A 63 -11.61 -2.39 1.94
C THR A 63 -11.59 -2.98 0.54
N ASP A 64 -10.96 -4.14 0.37
CA ASP A 64 -10.82 -4.81 -0.93
C ASP A 64 -12.21 -5.11 -1.53
N ILE A 65 -13.07 -5.78 -0.76
CA ILE A 65 -14.46 -6.06 -1.12
C ILE A 65 -15.38 -5.74 0.06
N GLU A 66 -16.40 -4.91 -0.19
CA GLU A 66 -17.45 -4.59 0.78
C GLU A 66 -18.77 -5.17 0.31
N ILE A 67 -19.37 -6.06 1.11
CA ILE A 67 -20.70 -6.62 0.87
C ILE A 67 -21.66 -6.08 1.92
N VAL A 68 -22.87 -5.71 1.52
CA VAL A 68 -23.98 -5.44 2.43
C VAL A 68 -25.11 -6.41 2.12
N CYS A 69 -25.51 -7.17 3.12
CA CYS A 69 -26.68 -8.04 3.05
C CYS A 69 -27.80 -7.50 3.95
N ALA A 70 -29.04 -7.80 3.58
CA ALA A 70 -30.20 -7.59 4.44
C ALA A 70 -30.85 -8.92 4.81
N HIS A 71 -31.12 -9.08 6.11
CA HIS A 71 -31.80 -10.22 6.72
C HIS A 71 -32.87 -9.69 7.68
N ASP A 72 -34.13 -10.10 7.49
CA ASP A 72 -35.26 -9.73 8.35
C ASP A 72 -35.35 -8.23 8.69
N GLY A 73 -34.99 -7.37 7.72
CA GLY A 73 -35.01 -5.91 7.87
C GLY A 73 -33.76 -5.29 8.53
N ALA A 74 -32.82 -6.09 9.02
CA ALA A 74 -31.53 -5.63 9.52
C ALA A 74 -30.43 -5.80 8.44
N THR A 75 -29.55 -4.81 8.32
CA THR A 75 -28.40 -4.85 7.39
C THR A 75 -27.12 -5.29 8.10
N VAL A 76 -26.35 -6.15 7.45
CA VAL A 76 -25.03 -6.58 7.91
C VAL A 76 -23.98 -6.24 6.86
N GLY A 77 -22.92 -5.54 7.27
CA GLY A 77 -21.76 -5.28 6.42
C GLY A 77 -20.70 -6.37 6.56
N TYR A 78 -20.17 -6.88 5.46
CA TYR A 78 -19.02 -7.79 5.44
C TYR A 78 -17.86 -7.06 4.76
N LEU A 79 -16.81 -6.83 5.54
CA LEU A 79 -15.58 -6.21 5.08
C LEU A 79 -14.59 -7.32 4.79
N ILE A 80 -14.43 -7.62 3.52
CA ILE A 80 -13.62 -8.74 3.03
C ILE A 80 -12.24 -8.19 2.65
N GLU A 81 -11.21 -8.70 3.30
CA GLU A 81 -9.81 -8.58 2.89
C GLU A 81 -9.44 -9.85 2.11
N ASN A 82 -8.70 -9.67 1.02
CA ASN A 82 -8.25 -10.76 0.17
C ASN A 82 -6.73 -10.87 0.16
N LYS A 83 -6.19 -12.08 0.35
CA LYS A 83 -4.74 -12.33 0.36
C LYS A 83 -4.36 -13.56 -0.43
N ILE A 84 -3.30 -13.48 -1.25
CA ILE A 84 -2.67 -14.66 -1.85
C ILE A 84 -1.44 -15.10 -1.04
N TYR A 85 -0.49 -14.19 -0.84
CA TYR A 85 0.76 -14.48 -0.10
C TYR A 85 1.33 -13.28 0.65
N ALA A 86 0.87 -12.06 0.39
CA ALA A 86 1.45 -10.86 0.97
C ALA A 86 1.09 -10.75 2.46
N PRO A 87 2.05 -10.49 3.36
CA PRO A 87 1.75 -10.31 4.78
C PRO A 87 0.87 -9.06 4.99
N PHE A 88 0.17 -9.01 6.12
CA PHE A 88 -0.55 -7.81 6.50
C PHE A 88 0.38 -6.63 6.71
N MET A 89 -0.03 -5.47 6.22
CA MET A 89 0.59 -4.22 6.65
C MET A 89 0.27 -3.96 8.12
N PRO A 90 1.13 -3.21 8.85
CA PRO A 90 0.86 -2.90 10.26
C PRO A 90 -0.55 -2.34 10.47
N ARG A 91 -1.25 -2.91 11.46
CA ARG A 91 -2.62 -2.52 11.85
C ARG A 91 -3.66 -2.65 10.73
N GLN A 92 -3.41 -3.45 9.68
CA GLN A 92 -4.34 -3.58 8.55
C GLN A 92 -5.70 -4.13 8.99
N LEU A 93 -5.74 -5.23 9.74
CA LEU A 93 -7.01 -5.81 10.21
C LEU A 93 -7.70 -4.93 11.28
N GLU A 94 -6.94 -4.19 12.09
CA GLU A 94 -7.51 -3.19 13.00
C GLU A 94 -8.29 -2.11 12.23
N ARG A 95 -7.77 -1.67 11.07
CA ARG A 95 -8.45 -0.69 10.22
C ARG A 95 -9.80 -1.17 9.70
N TYR A 96 -9.91 -2.46 9.38
CA TYR A 96 -11.18 -3.07 9.02
C TYR A 96 -12.19 -3.03 10.17
N ARG A 97 -11.76 -3.30 11.42
CA ARG A 97 -12.63 -3.16 12.60
C ARG A 97 -13.10 -1.72 12.81
N MET A 98 -12.19 -0.76 12.72
CA MET A 98 -12.53 0.67 12.84
C MET A 98 -13.55 1.09 11.78
N ARG A 99 -13.35 0.70 10.53
CA ARG A 99 -14.27 0.99 9.42
C ARG A 99 -15.64 0.32 9.61
N GLY A 100 -15.66 -0.93 10.07
CA GLY A 100 -16.90 -1.62 10.40
C GLY A 100 -17.71 -0.87 11.45
N GLU A 101 -17.03 -0.38 12.48
CA GLU A 101 -17.65 0.41 13.54
C GLU A 101 -18.11 1.79 13.05
N GLU A 102 -17.34 2.49 12.22
CA GLU A 102 -17.76 3.73 11.56
C GLU A 102 -19.03 3.52 10.72
N GLY A 103 -19.09 2.44 9.94
CA GLY A 103 -20.28 2.10 9.16
C GLY A 103 -21.50 1.79 10.04
N ARG A 104 -21.28 1.18 11.21
CA ARG A 104 -22.33 0.93 12.18
C ARG A 104 -22.86 2.23 12.80
N LEU A 105 -21.95 3.11 13.23
CA LEU A 105 -22.28 4.39 13.86
C LEU A 105 -22.96 5.37 12.88
N SER A 106 -22.60 5.31 11.59
CA SER A 106 -23.22 6.12 10.54
C SER A 106 -24.52 5.53 9.99
N GLY A 107 -24.96 4.35 10.46
CA GLY A 107 -26.18 3.69 10.02
C GLY A 107 -26.09 2.99 8.66
N LYS A 108 -24.89 2.81 8.12
CA LYS A 108 -24.64 2.06 6.87
C LYS A 108 -25.04 0.59 7.00
N TRP A 109 -24.84 0.02 8.19
CA TRP A 109 -25.29 -1.32 8.57
C TRP A 109 -25.62 -1.40 10.06
N ALA A 110 -26.49 -2.31 10.47
CA ALA A 110 -26.82 -2.53 11.87
C ALA A 110 -25.70 -3.28 12.62
N SER A 111 -25.00 -4.17 11.94
CA SER A 111 -23.80 -4.86 12.45
C SER A 111 -22.84 -5.18 11.32
N PHE A 112 -21.64 -5.66 11.64
CA PHE A 112 -20.65 -6.01 10.62
C PHE A 112 -19.82 -7.24 10.99
N ARG A 113 -19.13 -7.78 9.99
CA ARG A 113 -18.13 -8.84 10.12
C ARG A 113 -16.89 -8.51 9.30
N VAL A 114 -15.72 -8.85 9.82
CA VAL A 114 -14.45 -8.82 9.09
C VAL A 114 -14.15 -10.23 8.59
N VAL A 115 -14.01 -10.35 7.28
CA VAL A 115 -13.83 -11.63 6.59
C VAL A 115 -12.46 -11.62 5.92
N LEU A 116 -11.72 -12.72 6.04
CA LEU A 116 -10.50 -12.93 5.26
C LEU A 116 -10.74 -14.05 4.24
N VAL A 117 -10.52 -13.74 2.97
CA VAL A 117 -10.54 -14.74 1.89
C VAL A 117 -9.10 -14.95 1.43
N ALA A 118 -8.58 -16.17 1.54
CA ALA A 118 -7.18 -16.47 1.21
C ALA A 118 -6.95 -17.97 0.95
N PRO A 119 -5.83 -18.40 0.36
CA PRO A 119 -5.46 -19.82 0.30
C PRO A 119 -5.41 -20.44 1.70
N GLN A 120 -5.82 -21.70 1.83
CA GLN A 120 -5.78 -22.44 3.10
C GLN A 120 -4.38 -22.39 3.74
N THR A 121 -3.32 -22.44 2.93
CA THR A 121 -1.95 -22.34 3.41
C THR A 121 -1.63 -20.99 4.05
N TYR A 122 -2.20 -19.90 3.55
CA TYR A 122 -2.07 -18.56 4.15
C TYR A 122 -2.81 -18.52 5.49
N LEU A 123 -4.07 -18.98 5.50
CA LEU A 123 -4.91 -19.01 6.71
C LEU A 123 -4.26 -19.83 7.84
N SER A 124 -3.71 -21.01 7.52
CA SER A 124 -3.00 -21.85 8.49
C SER A 124 -1.76 -21.19 9.10
N GLY A 125 -1.16 -20.22 8.41
CA GLY A 125 -0.01 -19.45 8.89
C GLY A 125 -0.35 -18.23 9.76
N LEU A 126 -1.63 -17.90 9.94
CA LEU A 126 -2.05 -16.71 10.69
C LEU A 126 -1.72 -16.80 12.17
N ARG A 127 -1.15 -15.70 12.69
CA ARG A 127 -0.84 -15.56 14.12
C ARG A 127 -2.10 -15.23 14.91
N GLN A 128 -2.14 -15.60 16.19
CA GLN A 128 -3.29 -15.32 17.06
C GLN A 128 -3.64 -13.83 17.13
N GLU A 129 -2.62 -12.97 17.12
CA GLU A 129 -2.78 -11.52 17.12
C GLU A 129 -3.43 -10.95 15.85
N GLU A 130 -3.38 -11.68 14.72
CA GLU A 130 -4.07 -11.31 13.49
C GLU A 130 -5.51 -11.85 13.53
N ARG A 131 -5.66 -13.12 13.92
CA ARG A 131 -6.96 -13.81 14.00
C ARG A 131 -7.97 -13.11 14.91
N GLN A 132 -7.53 -12.46 15.99
CA GLN A 132 -8.44 -11.74 16.90
C GLN A 132 -9.27 -10.63 16.21
N PHE A 133 -8.81 -10.12 15.06
CA PHE A 133 -9.52 -9.10 14.30
C PHE A 133 -10.42 -9.67 13.21
N LEU A 134 -10.44 -10.98 12.99
CA LEU A 134 -11.26 -11.64 11.99
C LEU A 134 -12.48 -12.28 12.66
N ASP A 135 -13.62 -12.26 11.96
CA ASP A 135 -14.79 -13.03 12.37
C ASP A 135 -14.90 -14.33 11.56
N ILE A 136 -14.48 -14.30 10.29
CA ILE A 136 -14.68 -15.41 9.34
C ILE A 136 -13.44 -15.56 8.46
N GLU A 137 -13.03 -16.80 8.24
CA GLU A 137 -11.96 -17.20 7.33
C GLU A 137 -12.57 -18.05 6.20
N VAL A 138 -12.38 -17.65 4.95
CA VAL A 138 -12.87 -18.37 3.77
C VAL A 138 -11.67 -18.83 2.93
N PRO A 139 -11.36 -20.13 2.91
CA PRO A 139 -10.32 -20.66 2.04
C PRO A 139 -10.69 -20.49 0.56
N TYR A 140 -9.73 -20.14 -0.29
CA TYR A 140 -9.90 -20.20 -1.75
C TYR A 140 -10.33 -21.59 -2.22
N GLU A 141 -9.84 -22.63 -1.56
CA GLU A 141 -10.19 -24.02 -1.80
C GLU A 141 -11.70 -24.25 -1.67
N THR A 142 -12.36 -23.65 -0.67
CA THR A 142 -13.82 -23.73 -0.49
C THR A 142 -14.57 -23.09 -1.67
N VAL A 143 -14.06 -21.99 -2.22
CA VAL A 143 -14.62 -21.33 -3.41
C VAL A 143 -14.37 -22.16 -4.68
N LEU A 144 -13.17 -22.74 -4.80
CA LEU A 144 -12.83 -23.63 -5.89
C LEU A 144 -13.74 -24.86 -5.91
N ASP A 145 -13.95 -25.50 -4.76
CA ASP A 145 -14.83 -26.67 -4.59
C ASP A 145 -16.25 -26.37 -5.07
N TRP A 146 -16.78 -25.18 -4.77
CA TRP A 146 -18.08 -24.76 -5.28
C TRP A 146 -18.10 -24.70 -6.81
N PHE A 147 -17.07 -24.11 -7.45
CA PHE A 147 -16.96 -24.10 -8.91
C PHE A 147 -16.83 -25.51 -9.50
N GLU A 148 -16.14 -26.42 -8.82
CA GLU A 148 -16.01 -27.81 -9.29
C GLU A 148 -17.34 -28.56 -9.22
N GLN A 149 -18.08 -28.39 -8.13
CA GLN A 149 -19.38 -29.01 -7.90
C GLN A 149 -20.47 -28.46 -8.82
N ALA A 150 -20.42 -27.17 -9.17
CA ALA A 150 -21.33 -26.57 -10.13
C ALA A 150 -21.26 -27.24 -11.52
N ARG A 151 -20.12 -27.86 -11.88
CA ARG A 151 -19.89 -28.59 -13.14
C ARG A 151 -20.27 -27.82 -14.40
N ARG A 152 -20.15 -26.49 -14.38
CA ARG A 152 -20.54 -25.65 -15.52
C ARG A 152 -19.35 -25.24 -16.39
N PRO A 153 -19.46 -25.31 -17.73
CA PRO A 153 -18.38 -24.93 -18.64
C PRO A 153 -17.96 -23.45 -18.57
N ASP A 154 -18.89 -22.54 -18.25
CA ASP A 154 -18.62 -21.10 -18.12
C ASP A 154 -17.67 -20.75 -16.96
N LEU A 155 -17.52 -21.66 -15.99
CA LEU A 155 -16.66 -21.48 -14.82
C LEU A 155 -15.22 -21.96 -15.02
N VAL A 156 -14.89 -22.61 -16.15
CA VAL A 156 -13.58 -23.24 -16.35
C VAL A 156 -12.43 -22.23 -16.21
N PHE A 157 -12.57 -21.02 -16.76
CA PHE A 157 -11.55 -19.97 -16.64
C PHE A 157 -11.42 -19.45 -15.20
N LYS A 158 -12.55 -19.24 -14.51
CA LYS A 158 -12.59 -18.80 -13.11
C LYS A 158 -11.95 -19.82 -12.16
N ARG A 159 -12.18 -21.12 -12.40
CA ARG A 159 -11.47 -22.22 -11.72
C ARG A 159 -9.97 -22.13 -11.93
N HIS A 160 -9.53 -21.93 -13.18
CA HIS A 160 -8.11 -21.81 -13.49
C HIS A 160 -7.46 -20.63 -12.75
N MET A 161 -8.13 -19.49 -12.63
CA MET A 161 -7.67 -18.35 -11.84
C MET A 161 -7.44 -18.72 -10.37
N LEU A 162 -8.42 -19.35 -9.71
CA LEU A 162 -8.28 -19.76 -8.30
C LEU A 162 -7.19 -20.83 -8.12
N VAL A 163 -7.10 -21.82 -9.02
CA VAL A 163 -6.02 -22.83 -8.98
C VAL A 163 -4.64 -22.16 -9.03
N LYS A 164 -4.46 -21.17 -9.91
CA LYS A 164 -3.21 -20.41 -9.97
C LYS A 164 -2.97 -19.58 -8.70
N ALA A 165 -3.99 -18.91 -8.17
CA ALA A 165 -3.87 -18.14 -6.93
C ALA A 165 -3.48 -19.03 -5.74
N ILE A 166 -4.11 -20.19 -5.57
CA ILE A 166 -3.76 -21.20 -4.56
C ILE A 166 -2.30 -21.67 -4.73
N ALA A 167 -1.90 -21.97 -5.97
CA ALA A 167 -0.52 -22.38 -6.25
C ALA A 167 0.50 -21.28 -5.93
N SER A 168 0.17 -20.01 -6.20
CA SER A 168 0.99 -18.86 -5.81
C SER A 168 1.10 -18.73 -4.28
N GLY A 169 -0.01 -18.88 -3.56
CA GLY A 169 -0.02 -18.85 -2.09
C GLY A 169 0.90 -19.89 -1.46
N ARG A 170 1.00 -21.09 -2.04
CA ARG A 170 1.92 -22.16 -1.59
C ARG A 170 3.38 -21.85 -1.83
N LYS A 171 3.71 -21.13 -2.91
CA LYS A 171 5.09 -20.74 -3.24
C LYS A 171 5.57 -19.55 -2.40
N GLY A 172 4.65 -18.75 -1.86
CA GLY A 172 4.96 -17.46 -1.25
C GLY A 172 5.34 -16.41 -2.30
N TYR A 173 5.71 -15.21 -1.85
CA TYR A 173 6.14 -14.16 -2.76
C TYR A 173 7.43 -14.56 -3.49
N VAL A 174 7.34 -14.72 -4.81
CA VAL A 174 8.49 -14.87 -5.69
C VAL A 174 8.66 -13.57 -6.44
N LYS A 175 9.79 -12.87 -6.22
CA LYS A 175 10.14 -11.67 -6.99
C LYS A 175 10.28 -12.08 -8.46
N GLN A 176 9.27 -11.79 -9.26
CA GLN A 176 9.35 -12.02 -10.69
C GLN A 176 10.19 -10.90 -11.31
N ALA A 177 11.36 -11.27 -11.84
CA ALA A 177 12.15 -10.35 -12.65
C ALA A 177 11.29 -9.85 -13.81
N ASP A 178 11.20 -8.52 -13.94
CA ASP A 178 10.50 -7.86 -15.03
C ASP A 178 11.56 -7.36 -16.00
N SER A 179 11.58 -7.94 -17.21
CA SER A 179 12.62 -7.66 -18.20
C SER A 179 12.57 -6.21 -18.67
N ALA A 180 11.37 -5.64 -18.85
CA ALA A 180 11.21 -4.24 -19.23
C ALA A 180 11.71 -3.29 -18.13
N MET A 181 11.37 -3.56 -16.87
CA MET A 181 11.87 -2.79 -15.74
C MET A 181 13.39 -2.91 -15.59
N THR A 182 13.92 -4.11 -15.72
CA THR A 182 15.37 -4.35 -15.62
C THR A 182 16.13 -3.64 -16.74
N GLU A 183 15.63 -3.72 -17.98
CA GLU A 183 16.21 -3.04 -19.13
C GLU A 183 16.14 -1.52 -18.99
N PHE A 184 15.02 -0.98 -18.51
CA PHE A 184 14.88 0.45 -18.25
C PHE A 184 15.88 0.94 -17.19
N TRP A 185 16.01 0.24 -16.05
CA TRP A 185 16.99 0.58 -15.02
C TRP A 185 18.43 0.53 -15.56
N ARG A 186 18.76 -0.50 -16.36
CA ARG A 186 20.08 -0.64 -16.99
C ARG A 186 20.36 0.49 -17.98
N SER A 187 19.39 0.84 -18.82
CA SER A 187 19.50 1.96 -19.76
C SER A 187 19.66 3.30 -19.05
N TYR A 188 18.92 3.54 -17.97
CA TYR A 188 19.06 4.73 -17.13
C TYR A 188 20.47 4.82 -16.53
N TRP A 189 20.96 3.71 -15.96
CA TRP A 189 22.30 3.65 -15.39
C TRP A 189 23.39 3.90 -16.43
N LEU A 190 23.29 3.29 -17.63
CA LEU A 190 24.21 3.53 -18.74
C LEU A 190 24.16 4.98 -19.21
N HIS A 191 22.97 5.58 -19.26
CA HIS A 191 22.79 6.98 -19.62
C HIS A 191 23.55 7.91 -18.67
N LEU A 192 23.49 7.65 -17.36
CA LEU A 192 24.24 8.39 -16.34
C LEU A 192 25.77 8.16 -16.39
N LYS A 193 26.25 7.09 -17.02
CA LYS A 193 27.69 6.85 -17.21
C LYS A 193 28.30 7.74 -18.28
N SER A 194 27.50 8.49 -19.03
CA SER A 194 27.97 9.46 -20.01
C SER A 194 28.79 10.58 -19.33
N PRO A 195 29.88 11.07 -19.95
CA PRO A 195 30.66 12.17 -19.38
C PRO A 195 29.79 13.40 -19.10
N GLY A 196 29.83 13.90 -17.86
CA GLY A 196 29.20 15.17 -17.48
C GLY A 196 28.05 15.09 -16.48
N SER A 197 27.52 13.91 -16.13
CA SER A 197 26.50 13.83 -15.07
C SER A 197 27.13 13.83 -13.67
N ALA A 198 26.63 14.69 -12.78
CA ALA A 198 27.02 14.71 -11.36
C ALA A 198 26.24 13.67 -10.52
N ILE A 199 25.15 13.13 -11.07
CA ILE A 199 24.31 12.12 -10.44
C ILE A 199 24.90 10.74 -10.67
N VAL A 200 25.10 10.02 -9.57
CA VAL A 200 25.67 8.67 -9.62
C VAL A 200 24.67 7.65 -9.13
N MET A 201 24.53 6.58 -9.90
CA MET A 201 23.66 5.46 -9.64
C MET A 201 24.49 4.16 -9.57
N ALA A 202 24.18 3.28 -8.62
CA ALA A 202 24.78 1.95 -8.58
C ALA A 202 24.30 1.11 -9.76
N GLU A 203 25.14 0.18 -10.24
CA GLU A 203 24.71 -0.74 -11.29
C GLU A 203 23.50 -1.57 -10.79
N PRO A 204 22.38 -1.55 -11.52
CA PRO A 204 21.16 -2.17 -11.02
C PRO A 204 21.19 -3.70 -11.18
N PRO A 205 20.77 -4.46 -10.15
CA PRO A 205 20.46 -5.87 -10.32
C PRO A 205 19.11 -6.04 -11.04
N GLU A 206 18.66 -7.28 -11.25
CA GLU A 206 17.31 -7.56 -11.74
C GLU A 206 16.22 -6.89 -10.89
N LYS A 207 15.29 -6.24 -11.58
CA LYS A 207 14.22 -5.45 -10.98
C LYS A 207 12.88 -6.16 -11.13
N GLY A 208 12.07 -6.09 -10.08
CA GLY A 208 10.68 -6.53 -10.13
C GLY A 208 9.79 -5.43 -10.69
N ARG A 209 8.59 -5.81 -11.17
CA ARG A 209 7.62 -4.92 -11.82
C ARG A 209 7.31 -3.61 -11.09
N ASP A 210 7.38 -3.59 -9.76
CA ASP A 210 7.03 -2.42 -8.95
C ASP A 210 8.22 -1.52 -8.58
N SER A 211 9.41 -1.80 -9.11
CA SER A 211 10.65 -1.07 -8.84
C SER A 211 10.68 0.31 -9.53
N SER A 212 9.65 1.13 -9.32
CA SER A 212 9.46 2.42 -10.00
C SER A 212 10.22 3.59 -9.37
N TRP A 213 11.00 3.34 -8.33
CA TRP A 213 11.72 4.34 -7.55
C TRP A 213 13.21 4.07 -7.70
N ILE A 214 13.91 4.94 -8.44
CA ILE A 214 15.36 4.85 -8.60
C ILE A 214 16.02 5.63 -7.48
N ASP A 215 16.92 4.98 -6.75
CA ASP A 215 17.75 5.58 -5.72
C ASP A 215 19.12 6.01 -6.29
N PHE A 216 19.58 7.18 -5.86
CA PHE A 216 20.87 7.73 -6.28
C PHE A 216 21.80 7.93 -5.09
N MET A 217 23.10 7.89 -5.37
CA MET A 217 24.12 8.18 -4.37
C MET A 217 24.14 9.67 -4.08
N VAL A 218 23.91 10.01 -2.81
CA VAL A 218 24.10 11.36 -2.30
C VAL A 218 25.58 11.55 -1.95
N PRO A 219 26.20 12.72 -2.23
CA PRO A 219 27.58 12.97 -1.86
C PRO A 219 27.82 12.73 -0.37
N TRP A 220 28.99 12.20 0.00
CA TRP A 220 29.38 11.91 1.40
C TRP A 220 29.14 13.07 2.37
N LYS A 221 29.15 14.31 1.86
CA LYS A 221 28.89 15.53 2.62
C LYS A 221 27.43 15.69 3.09
N ALA A 222 26.49 14.83 2.68
CA ALA A 222 25.08 14.87 3.08
C ALA A 222 24.54 13.47 3.48
N PRO A 223 25.11 12.81 4.52
CA PRO A 223 24.87 11.39 4.81
C PRO A 223 23.46 11.05 5.35
N LYS A 224 22.66 12.07 5.70
CA LYS A 224 21.29 11.91 6.21
C LYS A 224 20.21 12.09 5.15
N CYS A 225 20.62 12.25 3.90
CA CYS A 225 19.73 12.48 2.79
C CYS A 225 19.70 11.27 1.86
N LYS A 226 18.56 11.07 1.20
CA LYS A 226 18.38 10.11 0.11
C LYS A 226 17.83 10.87 -1.09
N LEU A 227 18.22 10.46 -2.28
CA LEU A 227 17.75 11.08 -3.51
C LEU A 227 17.02 10.03 -4.35
N TYR A 228 15.80 10.35 -4.78
CA TYR A 228 14.94 9.44 -5.51
C TYR A 228 14.41 10.04 -6.80
N HIS A 229 14.19 9.20 -7.81
CA HIS A 229 13.32 9.49 -8.94
C HIS A 229 12.18 8.46 -8.93
N LYS A 230 10.98 8.91 -8.55
CA LYS A 230 9.74 8.13 -8.59
C LYS A 230 9.11 8.31 -9.97
N PHE A 231 9.70 7.67 -10.98
CA PHE A 231 9.45 8.01 -12.38
C PHE A 231 8.01 7.73 -12.86
N ARG A 232 7.31 6.76 -12.26
CA ARG A 232 5.86 6.56 -12.52
C ARG A 232 4.97 7.62 -11.86
N LYS A 233 5.47 8.31 -10.83
CA LYS A 233 4.78 9.41 -10.14
C LYS A 233 5.14 10.78 -10.69
N GLY A 234 6.17 10.89 -11.54
CA GLY A 234 6.62 12.17 -12.09
C GLY A 234 7.22 13.07 -11.02
N THR A 235 8.06 12.53 -10.14
CA THR A 235 8.67 13.32 -9.06
C THR A 235 10.09 12.88 -8.78
N VAL A 236 10.98 13.87 -8.57
CA VAL A 236 12.28 13.66 -7.95
C VAL A 236 12.26 14.22 -6.52
N GLU A 237 12.91 13.53 -5.59
CA GLU A 237 12.79 13.83 -4.17
C GLU A 237 14.14 13.79 -3.46
N LEU A 238 14.42 14.82 -2.66
CA LEU A 238 15.46 14.83 -1.65
C LEU A 238 14.81 14.54 -0.29
N VAL A 239 14.99 13.32 0.21
CA VAL A 239 14.38 12.82 1.44
C VAL A 239 15.36 12.94 2.60
N ILE A 240 14.90 13.46 3.72
CA ILE A 240 15.65 13.65 4.96
C ILE A 240 14.94 12.90 6.08
N GLU A 241 15.69 12.13 6.87
CA GLU A 241 15.15 11.48 8.07
C GLU A 241 14.93 12.52 9.18
N CYS A 242 13.68 12.69 9.62
CA CYS A 242 13.32 13.60 10.71
C CYS A 242 12.07 13.14 11.45
N ARG A 243 11.98 13.39 12.75
CA ARG A 243 10.79 13.07 13.57
C ARG A 243 9.84 14.25 13.78
N ASP A 244 10.27 15.44 13.37
CA ASP A 244 9.54 16.70 13.51
C ASP A 244 9.44 17.36 12.13
N SER A 245 8.38 17.04 11.40
CA SER A 245 8.15 17.52 10.04
C SER A 245 7.86 19.01 9.99
N GLY A 246 7.14 19.57 10.97
CA GLY A 246 6.83 20.99 11.02
C GLY A 246 8.09 21.85 11.22
N ARG A 247 9.02 21.38 12.06
CA ARG A 247 10.33 22.02 12.19
C ARG A 247 11.18 21.87 10.93
N ALA A 248 11.13 20.71 10.27
CA ALA A 248 11.83 20.51 9.00
C ALA A 248 11.32 21.48 7.93
N GLU A 249 10.00 21.65 7.81
CA GLU A 249 9.41 22.63 6.89
C GLU A 249 9.87 24.05 7.19
N ALA A 250 9.76 24.50 8.45
CA ALA A 250 10.13 25.86 8.83
C ALA A 250 11.62 26.17 8.57
N LEU A 251 12.51 25.19 8.72
CA LEU A 251 13.94 25.36 8.47
C LEU A 251 14.31 25.31 6.98
N LEU A 252 13.59 24.51 6.18
CA LEU A 252 13.92 24.29 4.78
C LEU A 252 13.20 25.23 3.83
N ALA A 253 11.96 25.64 4.14
CA ALA A 253 11.13 26.50 3.30
C ALA A 253 11.83 27.79 2.81
N PRO A 254 12.63 28.51 3.62
CA PRO A 254 13.34 29.72 3.17
C PRO A 254 14.39 29.45 2.07
N MET A 255 14.79 28.19 1.90
CA MET A 255 15.83 27.76 0.97
C MET A 255 15.28 27.15 -0.33
N LEU A 256 13.97 26.95 -0.41
CA LEU A 256 13.33 26.27 -1.53
C LEU A 256 13.07 27.25 -2.68
N ASN A 257 13.34 26.79 -3.91
CA ASN A 257 12.88 27.48 -5.10
C ASN A 257 11.36 27.35 -5.23
N LYS A 258 10.73 28.24 -6.02
CA LYS A 258 9.27 28.29 -6.20
C LYS A 258 8.65 26.97 -6.69
N ASP A 259 9.41 26.17 -7.43
CA ASP A 259 9.00 24.89 -8.00
C ASP A 259 9.36 23.68 -7.11
N MET A 260 9.96 23.92 -5.95
CA MET A 260 10.26 22.89 -4.96
C MET A 260 9.15 22.87 -3.91
N GLU A 261 8.50 21.72 -3.77
CA GLU A 261 7.42 21.51 -2.81
C GLU A 261 7.92 20.73 -1.61
N PHE A 262 7.42 21.08 -0.42
CA PHE A 262 7.70 20.33 0.80
C PHE A 262 6.65 19.25 0.99
N ALA A 263 7.10 18.02 1.24
CA ALA A 263 6.25 16.90 1.61
C ALA A 263 6.81 16.22 2.87
N ALA A 264 5.94 15.68 3.71
CA ALA A 264 6.38 15.01 4.93
C ALA A 264 5.54 13.78 5.30
N THR A 265 6.18 12.87 6.03
CA THR A 265 5.57 11.75 6.72
C THR A 265 5.90 11.84 8.22
N LYS A 266 5.44 10.87 9.01
CA LYS A 266 5.74 10.80 10.46
C LYS A 266 7.25 10.72 10.78
N SER A 267 8.06 10.25 9.85
CA SER A 267 9.49 9.96 10.09
C SER A 267 10.43 10.51 9.03
N THR A 268 9.91 11.23 8.04
CA THR A 268 10.71 11.82 6.95
C THR A 268 10.14 13.15 6.50
N ALA A 269 11.02 14.04 6.06
CA ALA A 269 10.67 15.19 5.24
C ALA A 269 11.26 14.98 3.84
N ALA A 270 10.67 15.61 2.83
CA ALA A 270 11.09 15.53 1.45
C ALA A 270 10.94 16.90 0.79
N VAL A 271 11.93 17.27 -0.02
CA VAL A 271 11.83 18.34 -0.99
C VAL A 271 11.59 17.70 -2.35
N CYS A 272 10.47 18.01 -2.97
CA CYS A 272 9.98 17.38 -4.18
C CYS A 272 10.03 18.36 -5.35
N ILE A 273 10.43 17.90 -6.53
CA ILE A 273 10.31 18.63 -7.79
C ILE A 273 9.52 17.77 -8.77
N ALA A 274 8.48 18.35 -9.37
CA ALA A 274 7.70 17.68 -10.40
C ALA A 274 8.52 17.50 -11.69
N VAL A 275 8.44 16.31 -12.28
CA VAL A 275 9.09 15.94 -13.54
C VAL A 275 8.10 15.13 -14.40
N PRO A 276 8.33 14.99 -15.72
CA PRO A 276 7.47 14.16 -16.55
C PRO A 276 7.36 12.72 -16.03
N VAL A 277 6.15 12.15 -16.10
CA VAL A 277 5.94 10.72 -15.82
C VAL A 277 6.60 9.91 -16.94
N ILE A 278 7.33 8.86 -16.56
CA ILE A 278 8.00 7.97 -17.52
C ILE A 278 7.27 6.63 -17.59
N ASP A 279 6.90 6.25 -18.81
CA ASP A 279 6.54 4.87 -19.12
C ASP A 279 7.77 4.07 -19.54
N HIS A 280 8.29 3.29 -18.60
CA HIS A 280 9.41 2.36 -18.79
C HIS A 280 9.21 1.27 -19.85
N HIS A 281 8.00 1.09 -20.41
CA HIS A 281 7.78 0.18 -21.53
C HIS A 281 8.20 0.78 -22.88
N MET A 282 8.41 2.10 -22.95
CA MET A 282 8.90 2.77 -24.15
C MET A 282 10.42 2.57 -24.33
N ALA A 283 10.88 2.62 -25.58
CA ALA A 283 12.32 2.60 -25.88
C ALA A 283 13.01 3.80 -25.21
N PHE A 284 14.16 3.55 -24.57
CA PHE A 284 14.85 4.57 -23.77
C PHE A 284 15.24 5.82 -24.59
N SER A 285 15.53 5.67 -25.88
CA SER A 285 15.82 6.80 -26.78
C SER A 285 14.67 7.81 -26.89
N LEU A 286 13.42 7.37 -26.77
CA LEU A 286 12.23 8.24 -26.75
C LEU A 286 12.04 8.92 -25.39
N LEU A 287 12.66 8.39 -24.34
CA LEU A 287 12.55 8.88 -22.96
C LEU A 287 13.72 9.79 -22.58
N ALA A 288 14.76 9.87 -23.41
CA ALA A 288 16.02 10.52 -23.08
C ALA A 288 15.86 11.98 -22.66
N GLU A 289 14.98 12.74 -23.30
CA GLU A 289 14.71 14.15 -22.93
C GLU A 289 14.06 14.27 -21.54
N SER A 290 13.03 13.47 -21.26
CA SER A 290 12.37 13.41 -19.95
C SER A 290 13.33 12.95 -18.85
N VAL A 291 14.18 11.96 -19.15
CA VAL A 291 15.22 11.49 -18.24
C VAL A 291 16.26 12.58 -17.98
N ASN A 292 16.73 13.28 -19.02
CA ASN A 292 17.67 14.41 -18.88
C ASN A 292 17.07 15.52 -18.02
N TYR A 293 15.80 15.86 -18.24
CA TYR A 293 15.10 16.84 -17.42
C TYR A 293 15.08 16.41 -15.95
N ALA A 294 14.72 15.15 -15.68
CA ALA A 294 14.71 14.62 -14.31
C ALA A 294 16.11 14.61 -13.68
N VAL A 295 17.16 14.26 -14.44
CA VAL A 295 18.55 14.31 -13.98
C VAL A 295 18.97 15.73 -13.62
N ALA A 296 18.62 16.72 -14.43
CA ALA A 296 18.90 18.13 -14.10
C ALA A 296 18.19 18.57 -12.80
N GLN A 297 16.97 18.07 -12.54
CA GLN A 297 16.28 18.34 -11.28
C GLN A 297 16.92 17.62 -10.08
N LEU A 298 17.41 16.39 -10.29
CA LEU A 298 18.20 15.66 -9.28
C LEU A 298 19.48 16.41 -8.92
N GLU A 299 20.16 17.02 -9.90
CA GLU A 299 21.37 17.83 -9.66
C GLU A 299 21.06 19.06 -8.81
N ARG A 300 19.95 19.77 -9.09
CA ARG A 300 19.50 20.90 -8.25
C ARG A 300 19.23 20.47 -6.80
N LEU A 301 18.63 19.30 -6.60
CA LEU A 301 18.40 18.75 -5.26
C LEU A 301 19.72 18.32 -4.59
N GLN A 302 20.67 17.79 -5.36
CA GLN A 302 22.01 17.44 -4.87
C GLN A 302 22.78 18.70 -4.42
N ASP A 303 22.71 19.79 -5.19
CA ASP A 303 23.30 21.08 -4.88
C ASP A 303 22.72 21.68 -3.60
N LEU A 304 21.39 21.64 -3.47
CA LEU A 304 20.70 22.03 -2.24
C LEU A 304 21.21 21.19 -1.05
N ALA A 305 21.31 19.86 -1.21
CA ALA A 305 21.74 18.97 -0.14
C ALA A 305 23.17 19.26 0.36
N VAL A 306 24.04 19.80 -0.50
CA VAL A 306 25.43 20.12 -0.16
C VAL A 306 25.65 21.57 0.25
N SER A 307 24.64 22.45 0.18
CA SER A 307 24.77 23.85 0.57
C SER A 307 25.07 23.99 2.08
N PRO A 308 25.87 25.00 2.50
CA PRO A 308 26.19 25.23 3.90
C PRO A 308 24.93 25.41 4.77
N GLU A 309 23.97 26.18 4.28
CA GLU A 309 22.74 26.53 5.00
C GLU A 309 21.89 25.27 5.23
N PHE A 310 21.80 24.39 4.22
CA PHE A 310 20.99 23.18 4.29
C PHE A 310 21.61 22.17 5.26
N LYS A 311 22.95 22.04 5.24
CA LYS A 311 23.67 21.20 6.20
C LYS A 311 23.48 21.67 7.64
N VAL A 312 23.47 22.99 7.87
CA VAL A 312 23.19 23.55 9.20
C VAL A 312 21.75 23.24 9.60
N ALA A 313 20.78 23.45 8.72
CA ALA A 313 19.37 23.13 8.97
C ALA A 313 19.18 21.65 9.33
N VAL A 314 19.69 20.71 8.52
CA VAL A 314 19.60 19.27 8.76
C VAL A 314 20.36 18.83 10.03
N SER A 315 21.48 19.47 10.34
CA SER A 315 22.20 19.21 11.59
C SER A 315 21.38 19.65 12.82
N ASN A 316 20.68 20.78 12.72
CA ASN A 316 19.82 21.31 13.79
C ASN A 316 18.56 20.47 14.01
N LEU A 317 18.11 19.70 13.02
CA LEU A 317 17.05 18.69 13.19
C LEU A 317 17.49 17.54 14.10
N GLY A 318 18.79 17.25 14.20
CA GLY A 318 19.32 16.12 14.99
C GLY A 318 19.77 16.46 16.42
N ARG A 319 19.83 17.74 16.83
CA ARG A 319 20.50 18.17 18.07
C ARG A 319 19.59 18.34 19.30
N PHE A 320 18.26 18.35 19.16
CA PHE A 320 17.36 18.39 20.32
C PHE A 320 16.86 16.98 20.68
N ARG A 321 17.66 16.26 21.48
CA ARG A 321 17.12 15.24 22.40
C ARG A 321 16.83 15.95 23.73
N ASN A 322 15.56 16.00 24.11
CA ASN A 322 15.04 16.39 25.43
C ASN A 322 15.57 17.71 26.02
N SER A 323 14.84 18.81 25.79
CA SER A 323 14.72 19.81 26.85
C SER A 323 13.55 19.39 27.73
N PRO A 324 13.74 19.14 29.04
CA PRO A 324 12.62 18.98 29.95
C PRO A 324 11.91 20.32 30.00
N THR A 325 10.63 20.29 29.68
CA THR A 325 9.68 21.37 29.93
C THR A 325 9.91 21.86 31.35
N LEU A 326 10.30 23.13 31.50
CA LEU A 326 10.19 23.85 32.77
C LEU A 326 8.74 23.73 33.21
N MET A 327 8.45 22.82 34.14
CA MET A 327 7.25 22.90 34.95
C MET A 327 7.35 24.22 35.71
N GLN A 328 6.52 25.18 35.31
CA GLN A 328 6.17 26.28 36.19
C GLN A 328 5.49 25.64 37.41
N GLU A 329 6.16 25.69 38.56
CA GLU A 329 5.53 25.42 39.84
C GLU A 329 4.34 26.40 39.99
N PRO A 330 3.13 25.92 40.31
CA PRO A 330 2.05 26.81 40.67
C PRO A 330 2.32 27.39 42.08
N PRO A 331 1.93 28.65 42.33
CA PRO A 331 2.18 29.30 43.61
C PRO A 331 1.35 28.64 44.72
N GLY A 332 1.95 28.60 45.90
CA GLY A 332 1.48 27.83 47.04
C GLY A 332 0.07 28.15 47.53
N ARG A 333 -0.49 27.15 48.22
CA ARG A 333 -1.62 27.32 49.13
C ARG A 333 -1.28 26.62 50.45
N ASN A 334 -0.93 27.43 51.45
CA ASN A 334 -1.13 27.08 52.85
C ASN A 334 -2.63 26.80 53.05
N ASP A 335 -3.01 25.72 53.71
CA ASP A 335 -3.16 25.69 55.18
C ASP A 335 -4.09 24.54 55.63
N LYS A 336 -3.80 24.01 56.83
CA LYS A 336 -4.68 23.24 57.75
C LYS A 336 -5.04 21.79 57.41
N HIS A 337 -4.48 20.85 58.19
CA HIS A 337 -5.20 20.38 59.38
C HIS A 337 -4.29 19.64 60.37
N LEU A 338 -4.40 20.13 61.61
CA LEU A 338 -3.83 19.64 62.85
C LEU A 338 -4.55 18.35 63.29
N LYS A 339 -3.81 17.40 63.86
CA LYS A 339 -4.36 16.29 64.64
C LYS A 339 -5.02 16.83 65.91
N ALA A 340 -6.30 16.51 66.12
CA ALA A 340 -6.93 16.08 67.37
C ALA A 340 -8.37 15.66 67.06
#